data_AF-A0AAF0Q859-F1
#
_entry.id   AF-A0AAF0Q859-F1
#
_cell.length_a   1.000
_cell.length_b   1.000
_cell.length_c   1.000
_cell.angle_alpha   90.00
_cell.angle_beta   90.00
_cell.angle_gamma   90.00
#
_symmetry.space_group_name_H-M   'P 1'
#
loop_
_entity.id
_entity.type
_entity.pdbx_description
1 polymer ?
#
loop_
_entity_poly.entity_id
_entity_poly.type
_entity_poly.pdbx_seq_one_letter_code
_entity_poly.pdbx_strand_id
1 'polypeptide(L)'
;MSGRRSRQSSEGGTSRISDDQIIQLVSKLQQLLPEIRNRRSNKASAPKVLQETCNYIRNLHKEVADLSDRLSQLLSTIDADSPEAAIIRSLIM
;
A
#
# COMPACT_ATOMS: atom_id res chain seq x y z
N MET A 1 46.52 -35.83 -21.96
CA MET A 1 46.01 -34.47 -22.19
C MET A 1 44.54 -34.45 -21.76
N SER A 2 44.25 -34.03 -20.53
CA SER A 2 42.91 -34.15 -19.94
C SER A 2 42.17 -32.82 -20.05
N GLY A 3 41.10 -32.83 -20.86
CA GLY A 3 40.27 -31.68 -21.15
C GLY A 3 39.63 -31.08 -19.90
N ARG A 4 40.02 -29.85 -19.59
CA ARG A 4 39.36 -29.02 -18.57
C ARG A 4 38.00 -28.59 -19.11
N ARG A 5 36.95 -29.34 -18.75
CA ARG A 5 35.56 -28.90 -18.92
C ARG A 5 35.32 -27.70 -18.01
N SER A 6 35.49 -26.50 -18.57
CA SER A 6 34.97 -25.27 -17.99
C SER A 6 33.44 -25.39 -17.95
N ARG A 7 32.89 -25.61 -16.75
CA ARG A 7 31.46 -25.51 -16.52
C ARG A 7 31.15 -24.02 -16.48
N GLN A 8 30.77 -23.50 -17.62
CA GLN A 8 30.17 -22.19 -17.76
C GLN A 8 28.80 -22.27 -17.08
N SER A 9 28.76 -21.86 -15.81
CA SER A 9 27.52 -21.62 -15.08
C SER A 9 26.81 -20.49 -15.80
N SER A 10 25.87 -20.86 -16.67
CA SER A 10 24.96 -19.94 -17.31
C SER A 10 24.02 -19.42 -16.22
N GLU A 11 24.44 -18.37 -15.50
CA GLU A 11 23.58 -17.56 -14.63
C GLU A 11 22.66 -16.71 -15.50
N GLY A 12 21.80 -17.41 -16.25
CA GLY A 12 20.70 -16.84 -17.00
C GLY A 12 19.59 -16.43 -16.05
N GLY A 13 19.69 -15.19 -15.55
CA GLY A 13 18.56 -14.25 -15.50
C GLY A 13 17.22 -14.74 -14.96
N THR A 14 17.18 -15.12 -13.68
CA THR A 14 16.10 -14.69 -12.79
C THR A 14 16.75 -14.39 -11.45
N SER A 15 16.82 -13.10 -11.07
CA SER A 15 17.27 -12.72 -9.74
C SER A 15 16.31 -13.38 -8.74
N ARG A 16 16.71 -14.53 -8.18
CA ARG A 16 15.93 -15.20 -7.15
C ARG A 16 15.84 -14.23 -5.98
N ILE A 17 14.62 -13.79 -5.67
CA ILE A 17 14.36 -12.96 -4.51
C ILE A 17 14.89 -13.71 -3.29
N SER A 18 15.77 -13.07 -2.51
CA SER A 18 16.32 -13.68 -1.31
C SER A 18 15.36 -13.54 -0.14
N ASP A 19 15.43 -14.46 0.83
CA ASP A 19 14.61 -14.40 2.04
C ASP A 19 14.81 -13.08 2.81
N ASP A 20 16.04 -12.55 2.82
CA ASP A 20 16.35 -11.25 3.41
C ASP A 20 15.58 -10.10 2.74
N GLN A 21 15.45 -10.13 1.40
CA GLN A 21 14.66 -9.14 0.68
C GLN A 21 13.17 -9.25 1.03
N ILE A 22 12.65 -10.47 1.20
CA ILE A 22 11.26 -10.72 1.64
C ILE A 22 11.04 -10.16 3.05
N ILE A 23 11.95 -10.44 3.98
CA ILE A 23 11.88 -9.93 5.37
C ILE A 23 11.90 -8.40 5.40
N GLN A 24 12.76 -7.76 4.59
CA GLN A 24 12.81 -6.31 4.49
C GLN A 24 11.49 -5.72 3.95
N LEU A 25 10.90 -6.33 2.92
CA LEU A 25 9.62 -5.88 2.38
C LEU A 25 8.49 -5.99 3.40
N VAL A 26 8.41 -7.13 4.12
CA VAL A 26 7.41 -7.33 5.18
C VAL A 26 7.60 -6.32 6.31
N SER A 27 8.84 -6.01 6.68
CA SER A 27 9.16 -5.01 7.70
C SER A 27 8.72 -3.60 7.28
N LYS A 28 8.89 -3.22 6.02
CA LYS A 28 8.39 -1.95 5.47
C LYS A 28 6.86 -1.88 5.50
N LEU A 29 6.18 -2.95 5.08
CA LEU A 29 4.71 -3.02 5.16
C LEU A 29 4.22 -2.87 6.59
N GLN A 30 4.87 -3.52 7.55
CA GLN A 30 4.51 -3.42 8.96
C GLN A 30 4.57 -1.99 9.50
N GLN A 31 5.56 -1.18 9.07
CA GLN A 31 5.69 0.23 9.48
C GLN A 31 4.55 1.12 8.97
N LEU A 32 3.97 0.77 7.83
CA LEU A 32 2.87 1.51 7.20
C LEU A 32 1.50 1.17 7.79
N LEU A 33 1.39 0.10 8.59
CA LEU A 33 0.10 -0.35 9.13
C LEU A 33 -0.18 0.26 10.52
N PRO A 34 -1.19 1.13 10.64
CA PRO A 34 -1.54 1.73 11.93
C PRO A 34 -1.99 0.67 12.95
N GLU A 35 -2.69 -0.38 12.49
CA GLU A 35 -3.18 -1.49 13.31
C GLU A 35 -2.06 -2.32 13.95
N ILE A 36 -0.98 -2.57 13.21
CA ILE A 36 0.17 -3.33 13.74
C ILE A 36 1.02 -2.46 14.66
N ARG A 37 1.08 -1.14 14.41
CA ARG A 37 1.78 -0.19 15.28
C ARG A 37 1.14 -0.06 16.66
N ASN A 38 -0.19 -0.19 16.75
CA ASN A 38 -0.90 -0.06 18.04
C ASN A 38 -0.87 -1.36 18.86
N ARG A 39 -0.85 -2.52 18.21
CA ARG A 39 -0.68 -3.81 18.88
C ARG A 39 0.81 -4.09 19.08
N ARG A 40 1.35 -3.68 20.24
CA ARG A 40 2.73 -3.92 20.73
C ARG A 40 3.13 -5.40 20.92
N SER A 41 2.74 -6.29 20.01
CA SER A 41 3.12 -7.71 20.02
C SER A 41 3.98 -7.98 18.80
N ASN A 42 5.29 -7.94 19.03
CA ASN A 42 6.40 -7.92 18.07
C ASN A 42 6.59 -9.20 17.23
N LYS A 43 5.54 -9.96 16.91
CA LYS A 43 5.65 -11.20 16.10
C LYS A 43 4.41 -11.42 15.22
N ALA A 44 4.09 -10.49 14.33
CA ALA A 44 3.16 -10.77 13.24
C ALA A 44 3.90 -11.57 12.14
N SER A 45 3.37 -12.73 11.76
CA SER A 45 3.92 -13.52 10.65
C SER A 45 3.73 -12.79 9.31
N ALA A 46 4.59 -13.06 8.32
CA ALA A 46 4.49 -12.43 7.00
C ALA A 46 3.09 -12.56 6.36
N PRO A 47 2.40 -13.72 6.40
CA PRO A 47 1.03 -13.82 5.89
C PRO A 47 0.05 -12.88 6.61
N LYS A 48 0.21 -12.72 7.92
CA LYS A 48 -0.63 -11.81 8.71
C LYS A 48 -0.37 -10.35 8.34
N VAL A 49 0.89 -9.94 8.19
CA VAL A 49 1.24 -8.57 7.76
C VAL A 49 0.63 -8.27 6.39
N LEU A 50 0.72 -9.21 5.44
CA LEU A 50 0.11 -9.06 4.12
C LEU A 50 -1.41 -8.96 4.19
N GLN A 51 -2.06 -9.81 5.01
CA GLN A 51 -3.51 -9.76 5.21
C GLN A 51 -3.96 -8.41 5.78
N GLU A 52 -3.30 -7.93 6.83
CA GLU A 52 -3.59 -6.62 7.44
C GLU A 52 -3.33 -5.48 6.43
N THR A 53 -2.31 -5.61 5.59
CA THR A 53 -2.06 -4.66 4.49
C THR A 53 -3.24 -4.60 3.53
N CYS A 54 -3.70 -5.74 3.05
CA CYS A 54 -4.85 -5.82 2.14
C CYS A 54 -6.14 -5.29 2.79
N ASN A 55 -6.36 -5.57 4.08
CA ASN A 55 -7.48 -5.02 4.85
C ASN A 55 -7.39 -3.50 4.92
N TYR A 56 -6.21 -2.96 5.26
CA TYR A 56 -6.00 -1.52 5.40
C TYR A 56 -6.25 -0.79 4.08
N ILE A 57 -5.73 -1.31 2.96
CA ILE A 57 -5.97 -0.73 1.63
C ILE A 57 -7.47 -0.74 1.28
N ARG A 58 -8.18 -1.85 1.57
CA ARG A 58 -9.63 -1.91 1.33
C ARG A 58 -10.39 -0.87 2.16
N ASN A 59 -10.04 -0.74 3.43
CA ASN A 59 -10.67 0.24 4.32
C ASN A 59 -10.39 1.67 3.87
N LEU A 60 -9.14 1.98 3.50
CA LEU A 60 -8.77 3.28 2.93
C LEU A 60 -9.56 3.61 1.68
N HIS A 61 -9.66 2.67 0.72
CA HIS A 61 -10.47 2.89 -0.49
C HIS A 61 -11.94 3.13 -0.16
N LYS A 62 -12.49 2.42 0.82
CA LYS A 62 -13.86 2.64 1.28
C LYS A 62 -14.02 4.02 1.92
N GLU A 63 -13.13 4.42 2.81
CA GLU A 63 -13.15 5.74 3.45
C GLU A 63 -13.05 6.86 2.41
N VAL A 64 -12.18 6.71 1.41
CA VAL A 64 -12.07 7.66 0.29
C VAL A 64 -13.38 7.74 -0.50
N ALA A 65 -14.01 6.60 -0.81
CA ALA A 65 -15.30 6.59 -1.50
C ALA A 65 -16.42 7.24 -0.66
N ASP A 66 -16.55 6.86 0.60
CA ASP A 66 -17.56 7.40 1.52
C ASP A 66 -17.38 8.93 1.72
N LEU A 67 -16.13 9.40 1.81
CA LEU A 67 -15.81 10.84 1.89
C LEU A 67 -16.15 11.57 0.59
N SER A 68 -15.83 10.96 -0.56
CA SER A 68 -16.16 11.52 -1.88
C SER A 68 -17.67 11.66 -2.08
N ASP A 69 -18.45 10.65 -1.67
CA ASP A 69 -19.91 10.68 -1.76
C ASP A 69 -20.50 11.74 -0.83
N ARG A 70 -20.02 11.81 0.42
CA ARG A 70 -20.46 12.83 1.38
C ARG A 70 -20.12 14.25 0.90
N LEU A 71 -18.95 14.44 0.31
CA LEU A 71 -18.55 15.71 -0.27
C LEU A 71 -19.45 16.09 -1.44
N SER A 72 -19.76 15.13 -2.32
CA SER A 72 -20.66 15.33 -3.47
C SER A 72 -22.07 15.72 -3.02
N GLN A 73 -22.58 15.08 -1.97
CA GLN A 73 -23.87 15.44 -1.36
C GLN A 73 -23.83 16.85 -0.78
N LEU A 74 -22.80 17.21 -0.02
CA LEU A 74 -22.66 18.56 0.54
C LEU A 74 -22.63 19.61 -0.58
N LEU A 75 -21.85 19.38 -1.64
CA LEU A 75 -21.81 20.25 -2.81
C LEU A 75 -23.17 20.37 -3.53
N SER A 76 -23.98 19.30 -3.56
CA SER A 76 -25.33 19.36 -4.16
C SER A 76 -26.34 20.15 -3.33
N THR A 77 -26.10 20.30 -2.02
CA THR A 77 -26.97 21.08 -1.13
C THR A 77 -26.61 22.56 -1.09
N ILE A 78 -25.37 22.91 -1.47
CA ILE A 78 -24.91 24.29 -1.54
C ILE A 78 -25.39 24.88 -2.87
N ASP A 79 -25.94 26.08 -2.82
CA ASP A 79 -26.29 26.82 -4.03
C ASP A 79 -25.04 26.99 -4.91
N ALA A 80 -25.15 26.61 -6.18
CA ALA A 80 -24.00 26.52 -7.07
C ALA A 80 -23.34 27.89 -7.33
N ASP A 81 -24.07 28.97 -7.08
CA ASP A 81 -23.66 30.36 -7.23
C ASP A 81 -23.19 31.00 -5.92
N SER A 82 -23.15 30.24 -4.80
CA SER A 82 -22.71 30.75 -3.51
C SER A 82 -21.18 30.92 -3.45
N PRO A 83 -20.68 31.95 -2.73
CA PRO A 83 -19.25 32.15 -2.53
C PRO A 83 -18.59 30.99 -1.77
N GLU A 84 -19.31 30.29 -0.90
CA GLU A 84 -18.86 29.08 -0.21
C GLU A 84 -18.65 27.92 -1.17
N ALA A 85 -19.53 27.74 -2.16
CA ALA A 85 -19.36 26.73 -3.21
C ALA A 85 -18.09 27.00 -4.04
N ALA A 86 -17.80 28.26 -4.35
CA ALA A 86 -16.61 28.65 -5.08
C ALA A 86 -15.32 28.33 -4.30
N ILE A 87 -15.31 28.58 -2.99
CA ILE A 87 -14.18 28.24 -2.11
C ILE A 87 -13.96 26.72 -2.09
N ILE A 88 -15.02 25.92 -1.90
CA ILE A 88 -14.88 24.46 -1.85
C ILE A 88 -14.38 23.91 -3.20
N ARG A 89 -14.88 24.41 -4.34
CA ARG A 89 -14.37 24.03 -5.67
C ARG A 89 -12.88 24.37 -5.84
N SER A 90 -12.44 25.52 -5.33
CA SER A 90 -11.03 25.96 -5.39
C SER A 90 -10.06 25.15 -4.52
N LEU A 91 -10.58 24.40 -3.54
CA LEU A 91 -9.78 23.53 -2.68
C LEU A 91 -9.69 22.09 -3.22
N ILE A 92 -10.58 21.72 -4.14
CA ILE A 92 -10.69 20.37 -4.72
C ILE A 92 -10.02 20.28 -6.09
N MET A 93 -9.98 21.38 -6.86
CA MET A 93 -9.18 21.52 -8.10
C MET A 93 -7.77 22.00 -7.80
#